data_AF-A0A3A8WV83-F1
#
_entry.id   AF-A0A3A8WV83-F1
#
_cell.length_a   1.000
_cell.length_b   1.000
_cell.length_c   1.000
_cell.angle_alpha   90.00
_cell.angle_beta   90.00
_cell.angle_gamma   90.00
#
_symmetry.space_group_name_H-M   'P 1'
#
loop_
_entity.id
_entity.type
_entity.pdbx_description
1 polymer ?
#
loop_
_entity_poly.entity_id
_entity_poly.type
_entity_poly.pdbx_seq_one_letter_code
_entity_poly.pdbx_strand_id
1 'polypeptide(L)'
;MAVTTAQIKKVASVASGIIYSQEGNYGSVNRNDNSHGMSVGKCQWNAYWGRALPLLQSIVKKDTEQAKKILGESLYNEIAGSSTDAWNKQERAATEEEAKAISELLKTPQGKEAQDDLAEKDITAYVKNGVKSGLVSQKALAYYADLENQGGSSASKRIATTAGNDAGGVEKVGLDKIHAYALKDSVMGQYESRRAKVYKAVKESKLTDVQEEKKQDTTQTTQNAPKSLEIGISVTFIGGGVFVSSMAKSASKTKDTVSRCRVTAANPGSKHPYHLISQDGKGVYGWVDMESIKELATTADNDPKTVSCGDRLTFTGGPVYKSSTAKQASTTKDVVSTCKVTAINAKGAHPYHCISQDGKGVYGWVDKENVK
;
A
#
# COMPACT_ATOMS: atom_id res chain seq x y z
N MET A 1 14.03 0.99 17.93
CA MET A 1 13.90 -0.27 17.15
C MET A 1 14.09 0.06 15.67
N ALA A 2 14.73 -0.81 14.89
CA ALA A 2 14.89 -0.59 13.46
C ALA A 2 13.56 -0.80 12.72
N VAL A 3 13.24 0.08 11.77
CA VAL A 3 12.02 -0.03 10.95
C VAL A 3 12.21 -1.17 9.94
N THR A 4 11.30 -2.13 9.94
CA THR A 4 11.41 -3.31 9.07
C THR A 4 10.91 -3.01 7.65
N THR A 5 11.33 -3.83 6.67
CA THR A 5 10.82 -3.75 5.28
C THR A 5 9.29 -3.87 5.22
N ALA A 6 8.69 -4.73 6.04
CA ALA A 6 7.23 -4.89 6.12
C ALA A 6 6.55 -3.61 6.63
N GLN A 7 7.15 -2.96 7.64
CA GLN A 7 6.66 -1.67 8.14
C GLN A 7 6.79 -0.57 7.06
N ILE A 8 7.89 -0.53 6.31
CA ILE A 8 8.08 0.42 5.19
C ILE A 8 6.97 0.24 4.14
N LYS A 9 6.68 -0.99 3.73
CA LYS A 9 5.60 -1.28 2.75
C LYS A 9 4.23 -0.86 3.27
N LYS A 10 3.93 -1.16 4.55
CA LYS A 10 2.68 -0.75 5.20
C LYS A 10 2.53 0.78 5.22
N VAL A 11 3.59 1.49 5.59
CA VAL A 11 3.63 2.96 5.62
C VAL A 11 3.45 3.51 4.20
N ALA A 12 4.18 3.00 3.21
CA ALA A 12 4.09 3.46 1.82
C ALA A 12 2.67 3.29 1.25
N SER A 13 2.00 2.18 1.57
CA SER A 13 0.60 1.94 1.16
C SER A 13 -0.36 2.98 1.75
N VAL A 14 -0.23 3.30 3.05
CA VAL A 14 -1.05 4.34 3.69
C VAL A 14 -0.73 5.73 3.13
N ALA A 15 0.56 6.07 3.01
CA ALA A 15 1.01 7.35 2.46
C ALA A 15 0.51 7.56 1.03
N SER A 16 0.52 6.51 0.20
CA SER A 16 0.00 6.54 -1.17
C SER A 16 -1.44 7.01 -1.24
N GLY A 17 -2.35 6.38 -0.48
CA GLY A 17 -3.76 6.78 -0.46
C GLY A 17 -3.96 8.23 -0.01
N ILE A 18 -3.14 8.71 0.92
CA ILE A 18 -3.18 10.08 1.41
C ILE A 18 -2.68 11.06 0.34
N ILE A 19 -1.52 10.82 -0.25
CA ILE A 19 -0.92 11.68 -1.29
C ILE A 19 -1.87 11.83 -2.47
N TYR A 20 -2.43 10.73 -2.99
CA TYR A 20 -3.36 10.79 -4.12
C TYR A 20 -4.60 11.64 -3.83
N SER A 21 -5.06 11.66 -2.58
CA SER A 21 -6.21 12.48 -2.17
C SER A 21 -5.92 13.98 -2.12
N GLN A 22 -4.64 14.38 -2.12
CA GLN A 22 -4.20 15.78 -2.02
C GLN A 22 -3.62 16.35 -3.33
N GLU A 23 -3.21 15.51 -4.27
CA GLU A 23 -2.55 15.92 -5.51
C GLU A 23 -3.53 15.95 -6.69
N GLY A 24 -3.78 14.81 -7.32
CA GLY A 24 -4.57 14.72 -8.54
C GLY A 24 -5.09 13.32 -8.84
N ASN A 25 -5.68 13.17 -10.01
CA ASN A 25 -6.13 11.88 -10.54
C ASN A 25 -5.24 11.45 -11.71
N TYR A 26 -5.48 10.24 -12.23
CA TYR A 26 -4.67 9.68 -13.31
C TYR A 26 -4.56 10.58 -14.54
N GLY A 27 -5.56 11.40 -14.86
CA GLY A 27 -5.54 12.30 -16.02
C GLY A 27 -5.18 13.74 -15.70
N SER A 28 -4.74 14.06 -14.48
CA SER A 28 -4.45 15.44 -14.09
C SER A 28 -3.25 16.00 -14.86
N VAL A 29 -3.39 17.20 -15.41
CA VAL A 29 -2.31 17.97 -16.04
C VAL A 29 -2.41 19.42 -15.56
N ASN A 30 -1.47 19.84 -14.73
CA ASN A 30 -1.21 21.25 -14.47
C ASN A 30 -0.26 21.75 -15.55
N ARG A 31 -0.72 22.68 -16.40
CA ARG A 31 0.04 23.12 -17.58
C ARG A 31 1.31 23.90 -17.25
N ASN A 32 1.33 24.61 -16.13
CA ASN A 32 2.49 25.35 -15.66
C ASN A 32 2.41 25.55 -14.14
N ASP A 33 3.03 24.63 -13.41
CA ASP A 33 2.97 24.55 -11.96
C ASP A 33 3.92 25.59 -11.33
N ASN A 34 3.36 26.73 -10.92
CA ASN A 34 4.11 27.83 -10.29
C ASN A 34 5.31 28.29 -11.13
N SER A 35 5.19 28.35 -12.45
CA SER A 35 6.30 28.64 -13.38
C SER A 35 7.44 27.62 -13.36
N HIS A 36 7.19 26.39 -12.93
CA HIS A 36 8.15 25.28 -12.96
C HIS A 36 7.72 24.21 -13.97
N GLY A 37 7.19 24.63 -15.13
CA GLY A 37 6.73 23.72 -16.17
C GLY A 37 5.53 22.86 -15.75
N MET A 38 5.14 21.91 -16.60
CA MET A 38 3.94 21.11 -16.34
C MET A 38 4.12 20.07 -15.22
N SER A 39 3.04 19.77 -14.50
CA SER A 39 2.94 18.63 -13.57
C SER A 39 1.85 17.67 -14.03
N VAL A 40 2.15 16.36 -14.05
CA VAL A 40 1.27 15.35 -14.66
C VAL A 40 0.93 14.20 -13.72
N GLY A 41 -0.25 13.62 -13.92
CA GLY A 41 -0.69 12.38 -13.27
C GLY A 41 -1.07 12.50 -11.80
N LYS A 42 -1.38 11.37 -11.18
CA LYS A 42 -1.97 11.29 -9.83
C LYS A 42 -1.06 11.79 -8.69
N CYS A 43 0.26 11.82 -8.89
CA CYS A 43 1.23 12.36 -7.94
C CYS A 43 1.74 13.75 -8.36
N GLN A 44 1.24 14.31 -9.47
CA GLN A 44 1.70 15.59 -10.02
C GLN A 44 3.22 15.61 -10.27
N TRP A 45 3.74 14.59 -10.96
CA TRP A 45 5.14 14.53 -11.33
C TRP A 45 5.50 15.71 -12.22
N ASN A 46 6.40 16.56 -11.74
CA ASN A 46 6.73 17.82 -12.37
C ASN A 46 7.85 17.69 -13.43
N ALA A 47 7.74 18.47 -14.50
CA ALA A 47 8.68 18.49 -15.62
C ALA A 47 10.03 19.14 -15.25
N TYR A 48 9.99 20.29 -14.58
CA TYR A 48 11.20 21.02 -14.14
C TYR A 48 12.06 20.20 -13.20
N TRP A 49 11.49 19.31 -12.40
CA TRP A 49 12.25 18.39 -11.54
C TRP A 49 12.63 17.06 -12.23
N GLY A 50 12.46 16.96 -13.56
CA GLY A 50 12.85 15.79 -14.36
C GLY A 50 12.00 14.55 -14.12
N ARG A 51 10.73 14.71 -13.70
CA ARG A 51 9.83 13.59 -13.35
C ARG A 51 8.77 13.31 -14.41
N ALA A 52 8.22 14.36 -15.03
CA ALA A 52 7.14 14.22 -16.00
C ALA A 52 7.56 13.47 -17.29
N LEU A 53 8.67 13.89 -17.91
CA LEU A 53 9.11 13.33 -19.19
C LEU A 53 9.41 11.81 -19.10
N PRO A 54 10.17 11.32 -18.10
CA PRO A 54 10.40 9.88 -17.95
C PRO A 54 9.11 9.07 -17.76
N LEU A 55 8.11 9.62 -17.07
CA LEU A 55 6.80 8.97 -16.93
C LEU A 55 6.12 8.85 -18.30
N LEU A 56 6.00 9.95 -19.05
CA LEU A 56 5.36 9.94 -20.37
C LEU A 56 6.09 9.01 -21.34
N GLN A 57 7.43 9.01 -21.34
CA GLN A 57 8.24 8.10 -22.12
C GLN A 57 7.97 6.63 -21.78
N SER A 58 7.79 6.30 -20.49
CA SER A 58 7.48 4.93 -20.09
C SER A 58 6.11 4.47 -20.60
N ILE A 59 5.14 5.38 -20.72
CA ILE A 59 3.80 5.09 -21.25
C ILE A 59 3.88 4.91 -22.77
N VAL A 60 4.56 5.82 -23.48
CA VAL A 60 4.77 5.75 -24.93
C VAL A 60 5.43 4.43 -25.36
N LYS A 61 6.39 3.92 -24.56
CA LYS A 61 7.07 2.64 -24.83
C LYS A 61 6.18 1.40 -24.66
N LYS A 62 5.10 1.50 -23.88
CA LYS A 62 4.17 0.36 -23.66
C LYS A 62 3.20 0.17 -24.82
N ASP A 63 2.85 1.24 -25.55
CA ASP A 63 2.01 1.18 -26.75
C ASP A 63 2.29 2.39 -27.67
N THR A 64 3.24 2.21 -28.58
CA THR A 64 3.75 3.29 -29.43
C THR A 64 2.72 3.78 -30.46
N GLU A 65 1.95 2.87 -31.05
CA GLU A 65 0.93 3.23 -32.05
C GLU A 65 -0.22 4.01 -31.43
N GLN A 66 -0.71 3.57 -30.27
CA GLN A 66 -1.73 4.30 -29.52
C GLN A 66 -1.21 5.67 -29.07
N ALA A 67 0.01 5.73 -28.55
CA ALA A 67 0.59 6.98 -28.09
C ALA A 67 0.77 8.00 -29.23
N LYS A 68 1.26 7.57 -30.40
CA LYS A 68 1.39 8.44 -31.58
C LYS A 68 0.03 8.98 -32.04
N LYS A 69 -1.01 8.15 -31.98
CA LYS A 69 -2.38 8.56 -32.30
C LYS A 69 -2.95 9.60 -31.33
N ILE A 70 -2.71 9.45 -30.03
CA ILE A 70 -3.22 10.36 -29.00
C ILE A 70 -2.45 11.69 -28.98
N LEU A 71 -1.11 11.62 -29.02
CA LEU A 71 -0.26 12.80 -28.88
C LEU A 71 -0.13 13.62 -30.17
N GLY A 72 -0.39 13.01 -31.32
CA GLY A 72 -0.01 13.59 -32.61
C GLY A 72 1.50 13.54 -32.83
N GLU A 73 1.94 13.83 -34.05
CA GLU A 73 3.32 13.59 -34.48
C GLU A 73 4.35 14.46 -33.74
N SER A 74 4.08 15.76 -33.58
CA SER A 74 5.03 16.70 -32.95
C SER A 74 5.30 16.34 -31.49
N LEU A 75 4.25 16.25 -30.65
CA LEU A 75 4.39 15.98 -29.23
C LEU A 75 4.89 14.56 -28.95
N TYR A 76 4.49 13.57 -29.76
CA TYR A 76 5.04 12.22 -29.69
C TYR A 76 6.55 12.25 -29.93
N ASN A 77 7.02 12.91 -30.99
CA ASN A 77 8.45 12.97 -31.33
C ASN A 77 9.25 13.69 -30.25
N GLU A 78 8.71 14.77 -29.66
CA GLU A 78 9.33 15.44 -28.52
C GLU A 78 9.49 14.48 -27.34
N ILE A 79 8.41 13.80 -26.93
CA ILE A 79 8.44 12.91 -25.76
C ILE A 79 9.35 11.70 -26.03
N ALA A 80 9.17 11.01 -27.15
CA ALA A 80 9.86 9.76 -27.46
C ALA A 80 11.33 9.96 -27.86
N GLY A 81 11.64 11.05 -28.57
CA GLY A 81 12.95 11.30 -29.16
C GLY A 81 13.93 12.06 -28.25
N SER A 82 13.44 12.69 -27.18
CA SER A 82 14.28 13.47 -26.27
C SER A 82 15.02 12.59 -25.25
N SER A 83 16.12 13.10 -24.70
CA SER A 83 16.72 12.52 -23.50
C SER A 83 15.76 12.63 -22.32
N THR A 84 15.87 11.73 -21.33
CA THR A 84 14.98 11.70 -20.15
C THR A 84 14.98 13.02 -19.36
N ASP A 85 16.06 13.80 -19.48
CA ASP A 85 16.31 15.00 -18.71
C ASP A 85 16.05 16.27 -19.54
N ALA A 86 15.51 16.15 -20.76
CA ALA A 86 15.32 17.29 -21.65
C ALA A 86 14.40 18.39 -21.08
N TRP A 87 13.45 18.02 -20.21
CA TRP A 87 12.58 18.98 -19.52
C TRP A 87 13.13 19.41 -18.14
N ASN A 88 14.23 18.81 -17.67
CA ASN A 88 14.78 19.10 -16.35
C ASN A 88 15.32 20.55 -16.28
N LYS A 89 14.90 21.27 -15.25
CA LYS A 89 15.12 22.70 -15.02
C LYS A 89 14.64 23.59 -16.17
N GLN A 90 13.73 23.09 -17.01
CA GLN A 90 13.06 23.84 -18.05
C GLN A 90 11.64 24.18 -17.62
N GLU A 91 11.19 25.39 -17.90
CA GLU A 91 9.80 25.82 -17.70
C GLU A 91 8.91 25.32 -18.86
N ARG A 92 9.06 24.04 -19.25
CA ARG A 92 8.28 23.43 -20.33
C ARG A 92 6.82 23.30 -19.90
N ALA A 93 6.05 24.33 -20.21
CA ALA A 93 4.61 24.37 -20.00
C ALA A 93 3.88 23.68 -21.15
N ALA A 94 2.76 23.02 -20.87
CA ALA A 94 1.92 22.42 -21.91
C ALA A 94 0.96 23.46 -22.51
N THR A 95 0.72 23.41 -23.82
CA THR A 95 -0.45 24.10 -24.41
C THR A 95 -1.74 23.44 -23.93
N GLU A 96 -2.89 24.06 -24.23
CA GLU A 96 -4.18 23.45 -23.88
C GLU A 96 -4.42 22.12 -24.62
N GLU A 97 -4.01 22.06 -25.88
CA GLU A 97 -4.11 20.88 -26.74
C GLU A 97 -3.19 19.76 -26.27
N GLU A 98 -1.93 20.10 -25.95
CA GLU A 98 -0.98 19.15 -25.38
C GLU A 98 -1.48 18.60 -24.06
N ALA A 99 -2.05 19.45 -23.20
CA ALA A 99 -2.59 19.01 -21.91
C ALA A 99 -3.76 18.03 -22.05
N LYS A 100 -4.64 18.25 -23.04
CA LYS A 100 -5.74 17.32 -23.36
C LYS A 100 -5.18 15.98 -23.85
N ALA A 101 -4.24 15.99 -24.78
CA ALA A 101 -3.61 14.78 -25.31
C ALA A 101 -2.84 14.00 -24.24
N ILE A 102 -2.06 14.70 -23.40
CA ILE A 102 -1.34 14.09 -22.27
C ILE A 102 -2.34 13.50 -21.27
N SER A 103 -3.41 14.22 -20.93
CA SER A 103 -4.46 13.71 -20.05
C SER A 103 -5.07 12.42 -20.58
N GLU A 104 -5.37 12.35 -21.88
CA GLU A 104 -5.87 11.15 -22.55
C GLU A 104 -4.86 10.00 -22.47
N LEU A 105 -3.59 10.24 -22.80
CA LEU A 105 -2.53 9.24 -22.72
C LEU A 105 -2.40 8.67 -21.31
N LEU A 106 -2.42 9.53 -20.28
CA LEU A 106 -2.30 9.11 -18.88
C LEU A 106 -3.50 8.27 -18.40
N LYS A 107 -4.69 8.47 -18.98
CA LYS A 107 -5.91 7.71 -18.61
C LYS A 107 -6.01 6.33 -19.26
N THR A 108 -5.15 6.03 -20.24
CA THR A 108 -5.06 4.70 -20.86
C THR A 108 -4.70 3.63 -19.81
N PRO A 109 -5.00 2.33 -20.06
CA PRO A 109 -4.57 1.26 -19.17
C PRO A 109 -3.06 1.29 -18.87
N GLN A 110 -2.24 1.47 -19.91
CA GLN A 110 -0.77 1.59 -19.84
C GLN A 110 -0.35 2.84 -19.07
N GLY A 111 -1.07 3.95 -19.27
CA GLY A 111 -0.88 5.21 -18.55
C GLY A 111 -1.12 5.07 -17.05
N LYS A 112 -2.15 4.33 -16.65
CA LYS A 112 -2.45 4.06 -15.24
C LYS A 112 -1.43 3.12 -14.61
N GLU A 113 -1.06 2.04 -15.31
CA GLU A 113 -0.05 1.09 -14.87
C GLU A 113 1.30 1.78 -14.61
N ALA A 114 1.78 2.60 -15.56
CA ALA A 114 3.04 3.33 -15.39
C ALA A 114 3.02 4.32 -14.21
N GLN A 115 1.87 4.96 -13.96
CA GLN A 115 1.70 5.82 -12.80
C GLN A 115 1.67 5.03 -11.49
N ASP A 116 1.07 3.84 -11.48
CA ASP A 116 1.06 2.94 -10.32
C ASP A 116 2.48 2.49 -9.97
N ASP A 117 3.23 1.99 -10.95
CA ASP A 117 4.61 1.54 -10.80
C ASP A 117 5.53 2.66 -10.28
N LEU A 118 5.40 3.87 -10.88
CA LEU A 118 6.23 5.01 -10.49
C LEU A 118 5.89 5.49 -9.08
N ALA A 119 4.60 5.56 -8.73
CA ALA A 119 4.17 5.99 -7.40
C ALA A 119 4.61 5.01 -6.31
N GLU A 120 4.50 3.70 -6.53
CA GLU A 120 5.01 2.70 -5.58
C GLU A 120 6.51 2.89 -5.33
N LYS A 121 7.29 3.05 -6.40
CA LYS A 121 8.74 3.26 -6.33
C LYS A 121 9.09 4.52 -5.54
N ASP A 122 8.49 5.64 -5.92
CA ASP A 122 8.78 6.96 -5.34
C ASP A 122 8.38 7.02 -3.87
N ILE A 123 7.14 6.65 -3.54
CA ILE A 123 6.62 6.77 -2.18
C ILE A 123 7.34 5.82 -1.24
N THR A 124 7.70 4.62 -1.72
CA THR A 124 8.59 3.71 -0.97
C THR A 124 9.96 4.35 -0.72
N ALA A 125 10.53 5.06 -1.71
CA ALA A 125 11.79 5.78 -1.55
C ALA A 125 11.67 6.92 -0.53
N TYR A 126 10.57 7.68 -0.52
CA TYR A 126 10.33 8.75 0.45
C TYR A 126 10.28 8.21 1.89
N VAL A 127 9.57 7.09 2.11
CA VAL A 127 9.54 6.43 3.42
C VAL A 127 10.94 5.96 3.82
N LYS A 128 11.70 5.36 2.90
CA LYS A 128 13.10 4.95 3.16
C LYS A 128 13.99 6.14 3.50
N ASN A 129 13.78 7.30 2.89
CA ASN A 129 14.54 8.52 3.20
C ASN A 129 14.20 9.05 4.60
N GLY A 130 12.94 8.94 5.03
CA GLY A 130 12.55 9.21 6.42
C GLY A 130 13.26 8.29 7.41
N VAL A 131 13.33 6.98 7.11
CA VAL A 131 14.06 6.00 7.94
C VAL A 131 15.56 6.34 7.99
N LYS A 132 16.18 6.67 6.84
CA LYS A 132 17.59 7.12 6.79
C LYS A 132 17.84 8.40 7.58
N SER A 133 16.82 9.26 7.73
CA SER A 133 16.89 10.46 8.54
C SER A 133 16.73 10.18 10.05
N GLY A 134 16.43 8.94 10.44
CA GLY A 134 16.32 8.51 11.85
C GLY A 134 14.90 8.32 12.36
N LEU A 135 13.87 8.56 11.54
CA LEU A 135 12.48 8.39 11.95
C LEU A 135 12.14 6.91 12.16
N VAL A 136 11.44 6.61 13.26
CA VAL A 136 10.97 5.26 13.60
C VAL A 136 9.45 5.16 13.74
N SER A 137 8.75 6.27 13.95
CA SER A 137 7.29 6.30 13.98
C SER A 137 6.73 6.06 12.59
N GLN A 138 5.85 5.06 12.44
CA GLN A 138 5.20 4.77 11.16
C GLN A 138 4.30 5.93 10.74
N LYS A 139 3.61 6.58 11.68
CA LYS A 139 2.81 7.78 11.40
C LYS A 139 3.69 8.95 10.97
N ALA A 140 4.79 9.23 11.67
CA ALA A 140 5.71 10.29 11.27
C ALA A 140 6.33 10.02 9.89
N LEU A 141 6.64 8.76 9.57
CA LEU A 141 7.15 8.35 8.25
C LEU A 141 6.11 8.55 7.13
N ALA A 142 4.83 8.25 7.38
CA ALA A 142 3.76 8.51 6.40
C ALA A 142 3.61 10.02 6.15
N TYR A 143 3.65 10.83 7.21
CA TYR A 143 3.62 12.28 7.10
C TYR A 143 4.83 12.84 6.37
N TYR A 144 6.02 12.32 6.69
CA TYR A 144 7.28 12.65 6.03
C TYR A 144 7.23 12.38 4.53
N ALA A 145 6.65 11.25 4.12
CA ALA A 145 6.55 10.90 2.69
C ALA A 145 5.72 11.92 1.90
N ASP A 146 4.64 12.44 2.49
CA ASP A 146 3.85 13.51 1.87
C ASP A 146 4.60 14.86 1.84
N LEU A 147 5.37 15.19 2.89
CA LEU A 147 6.28 16.36 2.86
C LEU A 147 7.32 16.23 1.74
N GLU A 148 7.86 15.04 1.52
CA GLU A 148 8.87 14.80 0.48
C GLU A 148 8.26 14.84 -0.93
N ASN A 149 7.03 14.34 -1.10
CA ASN A 149 6.32 14.45 -2.37
C ASN A 149 6.10 15.92 -2.77
N GLN A 150 5.73 16.77 -1.80
CA GLN A 150 5.42 18.18 -2.06
C GLN A 150 6.66 19.08 -2.11
N GLY A 151 7.60 18.93 -1.17
CA GLY A 151 8.73 19.84 -0.98
C GLY A 151 10.10 19.25 -1.33
N GLY A 152 10.13 18.00 -1.79
CA GLY A 152 11.37 17.26 -2.05
C GLY A 152 12.11 16.83 -0.78
N SER A 153 13.18 16.07 -0.97
CA SER A 153 13.94 15.45 0.13
C SER A 153 14.60 16.47 1.07
N SER A 154 14.91 17.67 0.55
CA SER A 154 15.51 18.74 1.35
C SER A 154 14.52 19.33 2.36
N ALA A 155 13.25 19.49 1.97
CA ALA A 155 12.22 20.01 2.87
C ALA A 155 11.85 19.00 3.96
N SER A 156 11.53 17.76 3.56
CA SER A 156 11.17 16.69 4.49
C SER A 156 12.28 16.42 5.52
N LYS A 157 13.53 16.30 5.07
CA LYS A 157 14.70 16.10 5.96
C LYS A 157 14.89 17.26 6.92
N ARG A 158 14.83 18.51 6.44
CA ARG A 158 14.98 19.69 7.31
C ARG A 158 13.94 19.70 8.42
N ILE A 159 12.67 19.47 8.10
CA ILE A 159 11.57 19.47 9.08
C ILE A 159 11.79 18.36 10.12
N ALA A 160 12.12 17.14 9.69
CA ALA A 160 12.39 16.03 10.60
C ALA A 160 13.58 16.31 11.53
N THR A 161 14.68 16.86 10.99
CA THR A 161 15.86 17.24 11.79
C THR A 161 15.53 18.32 12.80
N THR A 162 14.83 19.39 12.39
CA THR A 162 14.47 20.49 13.31
C THR A 162 13.55 19.99 14.43
N ALA A 163 12.58 19.14 14.11
CA ALA A 163 11.73 18.49 15.12
C ALA A 163 12.54 17.57 16.04
N GLY A 164 13.52 16.84 15.49
CA GLY A 164 14.39 15.94 16.24
C GLY A 164 15.32 16.68 17.20
N ASN A 165 15.88 17.83 16.79
CA ASN A 165 16.71 18.66 17.67
C ASN A 165 15.96 19.08 18.94
N ASP A 166 14.67 19.43 18.80
CA ASP A 166 13.81 19.80 19.92
C ASP A 166 13.31 18.59 20.73
N ALA A 167 13.12 17.43 20.08
CA ALA A 167 12.73 16.18 20.76
C ALA A 167 13.90 15.46 21.45
N GLY A 168 15.15 15.92 21.25
CA GLY A 168 16.35 15.25 21.73
C GLY A 168 16.66 13.95 20.99
N GLY A 169 16.39 13.90 19.68
CA GLY A 169 16.62 12.79 18.76
C GLY A 169 15.53 12.68 17.69
N VAL A 170 15.89 12.41 16.42
CA VAL A 170 14.91 12.22 15.32
C VAL A 170 14.07 10.96 15.55
N GLU A 171 14.62 9.95 16.21
CA GLU A 171 13.92 8.73 16.60
C GLU A 171 12.79 8.95 17.62
N LYS A 172 12.76 10.12 18.27
CA LYS A 172 11.69 10.52 19.20
C LYS A 172 10.59 11.34 18.53
N VAL A 173 10.72 11.65 17.24
CA VAL A 173 9.74 12.45 16.49
C VAL A 173 8.55 11.58 16.11
N GLY A 174 7.42 11.81 16.80
CA GLY A 174 6.10 11.28 16.44
C GLY A 174 5.31 12.19 15.50
N LEU A 175 4.07 11.79 15.18
CA LEU A 175 3.20 12.52 14.23
C LEU A 175 2.96 13.97 14.65
N ASP A 176 2.58 14.19 15.91
CA ASP A 176 2.22 15.52 16.41
C ASP A 176 3.40 16.49 16.32
N LYS A 177 4.61 16.00 16.62
CA LYS A 177 5.85 16.79 16.58
C LYS A 177 6.22 17.18 15.14
N ILE A 178 6.28 16.21 14.21
CA ILE A 178 6.64 16.52 12.81
C ILE A 178 5.61 17.44 12.15
N HIS A 179 4.33 17.28 12.49
CA HIS A 179 3.27 18.17 12.01
C HIS A 179 3.45 19.60 12.52
N ALA A 180 3.68 19.79 13.82
CA ALA A 180 3.89 21.12 14.39
C ALA A 180 5.10 21.84 13.78
N TYR A 181 6.17 21.12 13.46
CA TYR A 181 7.34 21.69 12.80
C TYR A 181 7.14 21.93 11.30
N ALA A 182 6.32 21.12 10.62
CA ALA A 182 5.94 21.37 9.24
C ALA A 182 5.14 22.67 9.10
N LEU A 183 4.26 23.00 10.06
CA LEU A 183 3.51 24.25 10.09
C LEU A 183 4.41 25.48 10.31
N LYS A 184 5.54 25.31 11.02
CA LYS A 184 6.51 26.39 11.28
C LYS A 184 7.55 26.56 10.17
N ASP A 185 7.65 25.61 9.24
CA ASP A 185 8.62 25.67 8.15
C ASP A 185 8.25 26.78 7.16
N SER A 186 9.24 27.55 6.70
CA SER A 186 8.99 28.71 5.83
C SER A 186 8.42 28.37 4.46
N VAL A 187 8.63 27.14 3.98
CA VAL A 187 8.11 26.66 2.70
C VAL A 187 6.85 25.83 2.93
N MET A 188 6.95 24.81 3.80
CA MET A 188 5.85 23.85 3.99
C MET A 188 4.71 24.41 4.86
N GLY A 189 4.98 25.40 5.71
CA GLY A 189 4.00 26.07 6.55
C GLY A 189 2.98 26.89 5.75
N GLN A 190 3.32 27.32 4.53
CA GLN A 190 2.38 27.99 3.61
C GLN A 190 1.22 27.07 3.19
N TYR A 191 1.36 25.75 3.34
CA TYR A 191 0.36 24.75 2.97
C TYR A 191 -0.44 24.22 4.17
N GLU A 192 -0.78 25.08 5.14
CA GLU A 192 -1.45 24.70 6.40
C GLU A 192 -2.66 23.78 6.20
N SER A 193 -3.55 24.09 5.24
CA SER A 193 -4.73 23.28 4.96
C SER A 193 -4.37 21.83 4.58
N ARG A 194 -3.35 21.64 3.74
CA ARG A 194 -2.87 20.30 3.36
C ARG A 194 -2.19 19.63 4.55
N ARG A 195 -1.35 20.36 5.29
CA ARG A 195 -0.67 19.83 6.49
C ARG A 195 -1.69 19.28 7.50
N ALA A 196 -2.81 19.98 7.72
CA ALA A 196 -3.89 19.55 8.62
C ALA A 196 -4.66 18.33 8.09
N LYS A 197 -5.00 18.30 6.80
CA LYS A 197 -5.69 17.15 6.17
C LYS A 197 -4.85 15.88 6.24
N VAL A 198 -3.58 15.98 5.88
CA VAL A 198 -2.62 14.87 5.93
C VAL A 198 -2.44 14.41 7.38
N TYR A 199 -2.27 15.34 8.33
CA TYR A 199 -2.16 15.01 9.74
C TYR A 199 -3.37 14.19 10.23
N LYS A 200 -4.58 14.66 9.94
CA LYS A 200 -5.82 13.96 10.32
C LYS A 200 -5.88 12.55 9.72
N ALA A 201 -5.63 12.42 8.42
CA ALA A 201 -5.66 11.13 7.74
C ALA A 201 -4.61 10.14 8.28
N VAL A 202 -3.40 10.60 8.56
CA VAL A 202 -2.36 9.77 9.18
C VAL A 202 -2.74 9.41 10.62
N LYS A 203 -3.32 10.34 11.39
CA LYS A 203 -3.75 10.11 12.78
C LYS A 203 -4.81 9.01 12.87
N GLU A 204 -5.77 9.00 11.93
CA GLU A 204 -6.85 8.00 11.83
C GLU A 204 -6.37 6.63 11.28
N SER A 205 -5.15 6.55 10.73
CA SER A 205 -4.60 5.31 10.22
C SER A 205 -4.18 4.32 11.33
N LYS A 206 -4.10 3.03 10.97
CA LYS A 206 -3.63 1.93 11.84
C LYS A 206 -2.09 1.82 11.91
N LEU A 207 -1.37 2.88 11.59
CA LEU A 207 0.08 2.95 11.74
C LEU A 207 0.45 3.19 13.20
N THR A 208 1.59 2.68 13.64
CA THR A 208 2.09 2.91 15.00
C THR A 208 2.78 4.26 15.10
N ASP A 209 2.69 4.91 16.25
CA ASP A 209 3.43 6.14 16.54
C ASP A 209 4.53 5.89 17.59
N VAL A 210 5.33 6.91 17.90
CA VAL A 210 6.15 6.90 19.12
C VAL A 210 5.19 6.83 20.31
N GLN A 211 5.42 5.93 21.25
CA GLN A 211 4.72 5.97 22.52
C GLN A 211 5.13 7.27 23.22
N GLU A 212 4.20 8.19 23.39
CA GLU A 212 4.42 9.32 24.27
C GLU A 212 4.60 8.75 25.68
N GLU A 213 5.75 9.03 26.32
CA GLU A 213 5.84 8.99 27.77
C GLU A 213 4.89 10.07 28.33
N LYS A 214 3.60 9.75 28.39
CA LYS A 214 2.67 10.56 29.15
C LYS A 214 2.92 10.27 30.62
N LYS A 215 3.42 11.29 31.34
CA LYS A 215 3.25 11.40 32.78
C LYS A 215 1.78 11.11 33.12
N GLN A 216 1.61 10.26 34.13
CA GLN A 216 0.33 9.81 34.68
C GLN A 216 -0.70 10.93 34.78
N ASP A 217 -1.87 10.72 34.17
CA ASP A 217 -3.11 10.93 34.88
C ASP A 217 -4.10 9.82 34.51
N THR A 218 -4.68 9.27 35.56
CA THR A 218 -5.48 8.05 35.61
C THR A 218 -6.88 8.30 35.07
N THR A 219 -7.26 7.59 34.01
CA THR A 219 -8.63 7.07 33.86
C THR A 219 -8.59 5.85 32.96
N GLN A 220 -8.64 4.68 33.59
CA GLN A 220 -8.81 3.39 32.93
C GLN A 220 -10.13 3.38 32.16
N THR A 221 -10.04 3.21 30.85
CA THR A 221 -11.09 2.49 30.10
C THR A 221 -10.50 1.14 29.71
N THR A 222 -11.05 0.11 30.32
CA THR A 222 -10.76 -1.31 30.11
C THR A 222 -10.91 -1.67 28.63
N GLN A 223 -9.78 -1.93 27.96
CA GLN A 223 -9.76 -2.66 26.69
C GLN A 223 -9.40 -4.12 26.98
N ASN A 224 -10.29 -5.00 26.54
CA ASN A 224 -10.17 -6.45 26.65
C ASN A 224 -8.81 -6.94 26.14
N ALA A 225 -8.19 -7.85 26.91
CA ALA A 225 -6.94 -8.51 26.55
C ALA A 225 -7.01 -9.18 25.15
N PRO A 226 -5.93 -9.16 24.35
CA PRO A 226 -5.91 -9.88 23.08
C PRO A 226 -5.96 -11.38 23.33
N LYS A 227 -6.90 -12.06 22.68
CA LYS A 227 -7.03 -13.52 22.70
C LYS A 227 -5.73 -14.14 22.14
N SER A 228 -5.08 -15.02 22.91
CA SER A 228 -3.88 -15.75 22.48
C SER A 228 -4.21 -16.61 21.25
N LEU A 229 -3.33 -16.63 20.24
CA LEU A 229 -3.50 -17.52 19.09
C LEU A 229 -3.30 -18.97 19.54
N GLU A 230 -4.22 -19.85 19.17
CA GLU A 230 -4.18 -21.27 19.50
C GLU A 230 -3.16 -22.02 18.62
N ILE A 231 -2.51 -23.04 19.20
CA ILE A 231 -1.63 -23.92 18.43
C ILE A 231 -2.47 -24.71 17.43
N GLY A 232 -1.98 -24.79 16.19
CA GLY A 232 -2.61 -25.54 15.12
C GLY A 232 -3.43 -24.68 14.15
N ILE A 233 -3.74 -23.43 14.48
CA ILE A 233 -4.50 -22.54 13.60
C ILE A 233 -3.66 -22.09 12.40
N SER A 234 -4.34 -21.80 11.29
CA SER A 234 -3.71 -21.18 10.14
C SER A 234 -3.69 -19.67 10.28
N VAL A 235 -2.57 -19.06 9.90
CA VAL A 235 -2.35 -17.62 9.93
C VAL A 235 -1.61 -17.18 8.68
N THR A 236 -1.67 -15.88 8.39
CA THR A 236 -0.84 -15.27 7.35
C THR A 236 0.39 -14.67 8.00
N PHE A 237 1.56 -15.19 7.66
CA PHE A 237 2.82 -14.48 7.89
C PHE A 237 2.96 -13.38 6.84
N ILE A 238 3.06 -12.13 7.27
CA ILE A 238 3.09 -10.97 6.36
C ILE A 238 4.51 -10.46 6.08
N GLY A 239 5.54 -11.17 6.57
CA GLY A 239 6.94 -10.77 6.47
C GLY A 239 7.51 -10.32 7.81
N GLY A 240 8.82 -10.48 7.98
CA GLY A 240 9.53 -10.16 9.22
C GLY A 240 10.70 -11.09 9.54
N GLY A 241 11.21 -10.98 10.76
CA GLY A 241 12.25 -11.85 11.30
C GLY A 241 11.70 -13.24 11.63
N VAL A 242 12.48 -14.27 11.32
CA VAL A 242 12.26 -15.66 11.73
C VAL A 242 13.40 -16.07 12.65
N PHE A 243 13.07 -16.46 13.87
CA PHE A 243 14.00 -16.64 14.98
C PHE A 243 14.13 -18.12 15.34
N VAL A 244 15.33 -18.54 15.75
CA VAL A 244 15.58 -19.93 16.20
C VAL A 244 14.91 -20.25 17.54
N SER A 245 14.61 -19.24 18.36
CA SER A 245 13.93 -19.38 19.64
C SER A 245 13.06 -18.17 19.97
N SER A 246 12.10 -18.34 20.89
CA SER A 246 11.13 -17.30 21.29
C SER A 246 11.76 -16.09 22.01
N MET A 247 13.02 -16.20 22.43
CA MET A 247 13.79 -15.18 23.16
C MET A 247 15.08 -14.77 22.43
N ALA A 248 15.27 -15.19 21.17
CA ALA A 248 16.47 -14.89 20.42
C ALA A 248 16.73 -13.38 20.34
N LYS A 249 18.00 -12.97 20.46
CA LYS A 249 18.36 -11.54 20.40
C LYS A 249 18.24 -10.98 18.98
N SER A 250 18.45 -11.82 17.97
CA SER A 250 18.45 -11.47 16.54
C SER A 250 17.75 -12.54 15.71
N ALA A 251 17.22 -12.13 14.56
CA ALA A 251 16.57 -13.03 13.62
C ALA A 251 17.62 -13.95 12.97
N SER A 252 17.25 -15.22 12.78
CA SER A 252 18.08 -16.16 12.03
C SER A 252 18.01 -15.91 10.52
N LYS A 253 16.84 -15.48 10.05
CA LYS A 253 16.55 -15.11 8.68
C LYS A 253 15.48 -14.03 8.67
N THR A 254 15.53 -13.13 7.70
CA THR A 254 14.44 -12.20 7.41
C THR A 254 13.75 -12.64 6.14
N LYS A 255 12.42 -12.67 6.15
CA LYS A 255 11.61 -13.05 4.97
C LYS A 255 10.62 -11.95 4.65
N ASP A 256 10.61 -11.53 3.38
CA ASP A 256 9.72 -10.47 2.87
C ASP A 256 8.52 -11.02 2.08
N THR A 257 8.41 -12.35 2.01
CA THR A 257 7.33 -13.04 1.32
C THR A 257 6.16 -13.30 2.25
N VAL A 258 4.95 -12.89 1.83
CA VAL A 258 3.71 -13.30 2.49
C VAL A 258 3.55 -14.81 2.35
N SER A 259 3.38 -15.52 3.46
CA SER A 259 3.27 -16.97 3.51
C SER A 259 2.07 -17.40 4.33
N ARG A 260 1.31 -18.38 3.83
CA ARG A 260 0.31 -19.08 4.64
C ARG A 260 1.06 -20.01 5.59
N CYS A 261 0.86 -19.85 6.89
CA CYS A 261 1.55 -20.61 7.92
C CYS A 261 0.57 -21.30 8.86
N ARG A 262 1.04 -22.33 9.54
CA ARG A 262 0.37 -22.93 10.70
C ARG A 262 1.14 -22.57 11.97
N VAL A 263 0.43 -22.18 13.02
CA VAL A 263 1.02 -21.99 14.36
C VAL A 263 1.34 -23.38 14.92
N THR A 264 2.58 -23.63 15.30
CA THR A 264 3.00 -24.94 15.83
C THR A 264 3.46 -24.88 17.28
N ALA A 265 3.74 -23.69 17.79
CA ALA A 265 3.96 -23.45 19.22
C ALA A 265 3.59 -22.00 19.55
N ALA A 266 3.18 -21.78 20.80
CA ALA A 266 2.95 -20.45 21.36
C ALA A 266 3.69 -20.35 22.69
N ASN A 267 4.34 -19.20 22.92
CA ASN A 267 4.97 -18.84 24.19
C ASN A 267 4.55 -17.40 24.53
N PRO A 268 3.31 -17.20 25.01
CA PRO A 268 2.78 -15.88 25.34
C PRO A 268 3.67 -15.19 26.39
N GLY A 269 4.00 -13.92 26.16
CA GLY A 269 4.88 -13.13 27.02
C GLY A 269 6.37 -13.20 26.66
N SER A 270 6.77 -14.05 25.72
CA SER A 270 8.11 -14.01 25.13
C SER A 270 8.24 -12.95 24.02
N LYS A 271 9.47 -12.61 23.65
CA LYS A 271 9.75 -11.57 22.64
C LYS A 271 9.21 -11.94 21.24
N HIS A 272 9.26 -13.23 20.90
CA HIS A 272 8.77 -13.79 19.64
C HIS A 272 7.76 -14.88 19.96
N PRO A 273 6.48 -14.53 20.21
CA PRO A 273 5.55 -15.39 20.94
C PRO A 273 5.02 -16.60 20.16
N TYR A 274 5.24 -16.70 18.84
CA TYR A 274 4.62 -17.75 18.04
C TYR A 274 5.63 -18.43 17.10
N HIS A 275 5.59 -19.76 17.05
CA HIS A 275 6.34 -20.54 16.07
C HIS A 275 5.45 -20.88 14.87
N LEU A 276 5.94 -20.60 13.66
CA LEU A 276 5.23 -20.81 12.41
C LEU A 276 5.92 -21.82 11.51
N ILE A 277 5.11 -22.60 10.78
CA ILE A 277 5.56 -23.43 9.66
C ILE A 277 4.75 -23.06 8.41
N SER A 278 5.44 -22.67 7.34
CA SER A 278 4.86 -22.40 6.02
C SER A 278 4.14 -23.62 5.47
N GLN A 279 2.92 -23.39 5.01
CA GLN A 279 2.04 -24.37 4.35
C GLN A 279 2.02 -24.18 2.82
N ASP A 280 2.67 -23.12 2.31
CA ASP A 280 2.67 -22.74 0.89
C ASP A 280 4.07 -22.80 0.26
N GLY A 281 5.02 -23.51 0.89
CA GLY A 281 6.37 -23.75 0.36
C GLY A 281 7.31 -22.53 0.41
N LYS A 282 6.89 -21.41 0.99
CA LYS A 282 7.71 -20.17 1.09
C LYS A 282 8.71 -20.19 2.25
N GLY A 283 8.78 -21.31 2.97
CA GLY A 283 9.90 -21.67 3.84
C GLY A 283 10.00 -20.88 5.15
N VAL A 284 8.89 -20.31 5.65
CA VAL A 284 8.82 -19.82 7.04
C VAL A 284 8.89 -21.03 7.96
N TYR A 285 9.90 -21.09 8.82
CA TYR A 285 10.07 -22.12 9.84
C TYR A 285 10.84 -21.51 11.01
N GLY A 286 10.14 -21.19 12.10
CA GLY A 286 10.74 -20.58 13.28
C GLY A 286 9.78 -19.70 14.07
N TRP A 287 10.29 -19.12 15.15
CA TRP A 287 9.57 -18.15 15.97
C TRP A 287 9.46 -16.82 15.24
N VAL A 288 8.37 -16.08 15.44
CA VAL A 288 8.11 -14.79 14.80
C VAL A 288 7.44 -13.83 15.79
N ASP A 289 7.49 -12.55 15.44
CA ASP A 289 6.80 -11.48 16.15
C ASP A 289 5.29 -11.56 15.93
N MET A 290 4.49 -11.13 16.92
CA MET A 290 3.02 -11.10 16.81
C MET A 290 2.57 -10.21 15.64
N GLU A 291 3.27 -9.12 15.40
CA GLU A 291 3.00 -8.13 14.34
C GLU A 291 3.25 -8.69 12.94
N SER A 292 4.05 -9.74 12.82
CA SER A 292 4.28 -10.46 11.56
C SER A 292 3.17 -11.47 11.25
N ILE A 293 2.16 -11.58 12.11
CA ILE A 293 1.04 -12.52 11.98
C ILE A 293 -0.26 -11.77 11.80
N LYS A 294 -1.03 -12.18 10.80
CA LYS A 294 -2.46 -11.85 10.70
C LYS A 294 -3.25 -13.15 10.82
N GLU A 295 -4.13 -13.25 11.80
CA GLU A 295 -5.02 -14.41 11.92
C GLU A 295 -5.84 -14.54 10.63
N LEU A 296 -5.88 -15.74 10.05
CA LEU A 296 -6.85 -16.03 9.01
C LEU A 296 -8.17 -16.22 9.72
N ALA A 297 -9.20 -15.45 9.35
CA ALA A 297 -10.50 -15.46 10.01
C ALA A 297 -10.96 -16.89 10.33
N THR A 298 -10.91 -17.25 11.60
CA THR A 298 -11.46 -18.48 12.15
C THR A 298 -12.97 -18.27 12.20
N THR A 299 -13.70 -18.99 11.36
CA THR A 299 -15.17 -18.91 11.34
C THR A 299 -15.72 -19.76 12.46
N ALA A 300 -15.85 -19.16 13.64
CA ALA A 300 -16.97 -19.39 14.52
C ALA A 300 -17.72 -18.06 14.64
N ASP A 301 -19.05 -18.12 14.49
CA ASP A 301 -20.03 -17.03 14.67
C ASP A 301 -20.19 -15.99 13.55
N ASN A 302 -20.89 -16.40 12.49
CA ASN A 302 -22.34 -16.08 12.29
C ASN A 302 -22.70 -16.04 10.78
N ASP A 303 -23.67 -16.89 10.44
CA ASP A 303 -24.36 -17.05 9.16
C ASP A 303 -25.19 -15.78 8.81
N PRO A 304 -25.82 -15.72 7.62
CA PRO A 304 -25.27 -15.23 6.37
C PRO A 304 -25.66 -13.76 6.10
N LYS A 305 -24.71 -12.94 5.62
CA LYS A 305 -25.09 -11.87 4.70
C LYS A 305 -25.73 -12.53 3.48
N THR A 306 -26.95 -12.12 3.14
CA THR A 306 -27.64 -12.57 1.92
C THR A 306 -26.76 -12.27 0.71
N VAL A 307 -26.14 -13.31 0.14
CA VAL A 307 -25.34 -13.22 -1.08
C VAL A 307 -26.26 -12.93 -2.25
N SER A 308 -25.92 -11.91 -3.04
CA SER A 308 -26.65 -11.46 -4.22
C SER A 308 -25.79 -11.55 -5.48
N CYS A 309 -26.43 -11.67 -6.66
CA CYS A 309 -25.72 -11.55 -7.93
C CYS A 309 -25.04 -10.18 -8.02
N GLY A 310 -23.75 -10.17 -8.35
CA GLY A 310 -22.93 -8.97 -8.39
C GLY A 310 -22.01 -8.80 -7.18
N ASP A 311 -22.29 -9.49 -6.07
CA ASP A 311 -21.46 -9.40 -4.86
C ASP A 311 -20.05 -9.89 -5.10
N ARG A 312 -19.10 -9.28 -4.38
CA ARG A 312 -17.72 -9.75 -4.30
C ARG A 312 -17.54 -10.51 -3.00
N LEU A 313 -17.15 -11.77 -3.12
CA LEU A 313 -16.88 -12.67 -2.01
C LEU A 313 -15.51 -13.30 -2.13
N THR A 314 -15.04 -13.90 -1.06
CA THR A 314 -13.78 -14.64 -1.01
C THR A 314 -14.08 -16.12 -1.15
N PHE A 315 -13.72 -16.72 -2.28
CA PHE A 315 -13.64 -18.18 -2.38
C PHE A 315 -12.45 -18.67 -1.56
N THR A 316 -12.66 -19.61 -0.65
CA THR A 316 -11.64 -20.06 0.31
C THR A 316 -10.89 -21.32 -0.11
N GLY A 317 -11.22 -21.86 -1.28
CA GLY A 317 -10.71 -23.14 -1.76
C GLY A 317 -11.77 -24.24 -1.62
N GLY A 318 -11.78 -25.18 -2.55
CA GLY A 318 -12.79 -26.25 -2.61
C GLY A 318 -13.10 -26.74 -4.02
N PRO A 319 -14.07 -27.65 -4.16
CA PRO A 319 -14.58 -28.10 -5.45
C PRO A 319 -15.31 -26.97 -6.19
N VAL A 320 -15.15 -26.96 -7.51
CA VAL A 320 -15.84 -26.08 -8.45
C VAL A 320 -16.60 -26.98 -9.42
N TYR A 321 -17.86 -26.64 -9.68
CA TYR A 321 -18.80 -27.48 -10.41
C TYR A 321 -19.28 -26.80 -11.70
N LYS A 322 -19.57 -27.60 -12.71
CA LYS A 322 -20.12 -27.10 -13.98
C LYS A 322 -21.57 -26.63 -13.88
N SER A 323 -22.32 -27.09 -12.88
CA SER A 323 -23.71 -26.69 -12.61
C SER A 323 -24.01 -26.72 -11.10
N SER A 324 -25.06 -26.03 -10.68
CA SER A 324 -25.51 -25.96 -9.27
C SER A 324 -26.03 -27.30 -8.70
N THR A 325 -26.21 -28.32 -9.54
CA THR A 325 -26.74 -29.64 -9.18
C THR A 325 -25.84 -30.79 -9.61
N ALA A 326 -24.61 -30.50 -10.05
CA ALA A 326 -23.67 -31.51 -10.49
C ALA A 326 -23.31 -32.47 -9.35
N LYS A 327 -23.30 -33.78 -9.60
CA LYS A 327 -22.91 -34.78 -8.58
C LYS A 327 -21.39 -34.86 -8.33
N GLN A 328 -20.59 -34.29 -9.23
CA GLN A 328 -19.13 -34.34 -9.19
C GLN A 328 -18.56 -32.98 -9.57
N ALA A 329 -17.48 -32.59 -8.90
CA ALA A 329 -16.72 -31.39 -9.22
C ALA A 329 -16.09 -31.49 -10.60
N SER A 330 -16.07 -30.39 -11.36
CA SER A 330 -15.30 -30.31 -12.60
C SER A 330 -13.81 -30.12 -12.31
N THR A 331 -13.49 -29.44 -11.22
CA THR A 331 -12.11 -29.24 -10.75
C THR A 331 -12.13 -28.89 -9.27
N THR A 332 -11.02 -29.13 -8.56
CA THR A 332 -10.83 -28.66 -7.19
C THR A 332 -9.75 -27.59 -7.19
N LYS A 333 -10.02 -26.47 -6.54
CA LYS A 333 -9.13 -25.31 -6.49
C LYS A 333 -8.73 -25.05 -5.04
N ASP A 334 -7.47 -25.26 -4.70
CA ASP A 334 -6.92 -24.93 -3.37
C ASP A 334 -6.28 -23.53 -3.37
N VAL A 335 -7.10 -22.53 -3.71
CA VAL A 335 -6.67 -21.12 -3.77
C VAL A 335 -7.71 -20.25 -3.09
N VAL A 336 -7.24 -19.20 -2.41
CA VAL A 336 -8.11 -18.13 -1.92
C VAL A 336 -8.25 -17.09 -3.02
N SER A 337 -9.45 -16.88 -3.55
CA SER A 337 -9.71 -15.99 -4.69
C SER A 337 -10.84 -15.01 -4.42
N THR A 338 -10.61 -13.73 -4.72
CA THR A 338 -11.70 -12.75 -4.75
C THR A 338 -12.56 -13.02 -5.98
N CYS A 339 -13.83 -13.41 -5.78
CA CYS A 339 -14.74 -13.76 -6.88
C CYS A 339 -15.94 -12.82 -6.91
N LYS A 340 -16.46 -12.57 -8.12
CA LYS A 340 -17.78 -11.96 -8.33
C LYS A 340 -18.81 -13.07 -8.47
N VAL A 341 -19.93 -12.96 -7.77
CA VAL A 341 -21.10 -13.83 -7.95
C VAL A 341 -21.83 -13.42 -9.21
N THR A 342 -22.05 -14.34 -10.14
CA THR A 342 -22.71 -14.05 -11.42
C THR A 342 -24.06 -14.75 -11.59
N ALA A 343 -24.34 -15.78 -10.80
CA ALA A 343 -25.63 -16.44 -10.72
C ALA A 343 -25.83 -17.08 -9.35
N ILE A 344 -27.09 -17.21 -8.93
CA ILE A 344 -27.48 -17.85 -7.67
C ILE A 344 -28.59 -18.85 -7.94
N ASN A 345 -28.45 -20.06 -7.40
CA ASN A 345 -29.51 -21.05 -7.33
C ASN A 345 -29.58 -21.58 -5.89
N ALA A 346 -30.37 -20.91 -5.05
CA ALA A 346 -30.49 -21.26 -3.63
C ALA A 346 -31.04 -22.67 -3.36
N LYS A 347 -31.66 -23.31 -4.37
CA LYS A 347 -32.17 -24.69 -4.27
C LYS A 347 -31.17 -25.74 -4.79
N GLY A 348 -30.04 -25.30 -5.38
CA GLY A 348 -28.97 -26.19 -5.84
C GLY A 348 -28.05 -26.61 -4.71
N ALA A 349 -27.37 -27.75 -4.88
CA ALA A 349 -26.34 -28.22 -3.95
C ALA A 349 -25.16 -27.24 -3.85
N HIS A 350 -24.84 -26.56 -4.95
CA HIS A 350 -23.75 -25.59 -5.06
C HIS A 350 -24.37 -24.24 -5.46
N PRO A 351 -24.78 -23.39 -4.50
CA PRO A 351 -25.75 -22.33 -4.76
C PRO A 351 -25.18 -21.10 -5.48
N TYR A 352 -23.86 -20.94 -5.58
CA TYR A 352 -23.24 -19.71 -6.08
C TYR A 352 -22.37 -19.97 -7.30
N HIS A 353 -22.61 -19.26 -8.40
CA HIS A 353 -21.69 -19.23 -9.53
C HIS A 353 -20.70 -18.09 -9.35
N CYS A 354 -19.41 -18.42 -9.31
CA CYS A 354 -18.33 -17.49 -9.01
C CYS A 354 -17.36 -17.37 -10.18
N ILE A 355 -16.93 -16.13 -10.45
CA ILE A 355 -15.86 -15.82 -11.40
C ILE A 355 -14.76 -15.06 -10.66
N SER A 356 -13.55 -15.62 -10.67
CA SER A 356 -12.34 -15.01 -10.13
C SER A 356 -12.10 -13.63 -10.74
N GLN A 357 -11.79 -12.67 -9.88
CA GLN A 357 -11.50 -11.27 -10.22
C GLN A 357 -10.02 -10.93 -10.03
N ASP A 358 -9.24 -11.89 -9.52
CA ASP A 358 -7.82 -11.76 -9.18
C ASP A 358 -6.95 -12.76 -9.97
N GLY A 359 -7.48 -13.34 -11.05
CA GLY A 359 -6.74 -14.20 -11.98
C GLY A 359 -6.45 -15.62 -11.48
N LYS A 360 -7.04 -16.04 -10.35
CA LYS A 360 -6.78 -17.36 -9.74
C LYS A 360 -7.67 -18.49 -10.28
N GLY A 361 -8.47 -18.20 -11.31
CA GLY A 361 -9.09 -19.23 -12.16
C GLY A 361 -10.26 -20.00 -11.53
N VAL A 362 -10.95 -19.42 -10.54
CA VAL A 362 -12.27 -19.90 -10.11
C VAL A 362 -13.29 -19.48 -11.17
N TYR A 363 -13.93 -20.47 -11.80
CA TYR A 363 -15.00 -20.25 -12.77
C TYR A 363 -15.97 -21.44 -12.70
N GLY A 364 -17.12 -21.24 -12.06
CA GLY A 364 -18.14 -22.27 -11.91
C GLY A 364 -18.95 -22.13 -10.63
N TRP A 365 -19.78 -23.13 -10.36
CA TRP A 365 -20.59 -23.21 -9.16
C TRP A 365 -19.76 -23.70 -7.97
N VAL A 366 -19.99 -23.16 -6.77
CA VAL A 366 -19.23 -23.49 -5.56
C VAL A 366 -20.17 -23.69 -4.38
N ASP A 367 -19.68 -24.42 -3.38
CA ASP A 367 -20.41 -24.70 -2.15
C ASP A 367 -20.52 -23.44 -1.26
N LYS A 368 -21.63 -23.36 -0.50
CA LYS A 368 -21.86 -22.24 0.43
C LYS A 368 -20.73 -22.07 1.44
N GLU A 369 -20.16 -23.18 1.91
CA GLU A 369 -19.05 -23.22 2.87
C GLU A 369 -17.70 -22.78 2.29
N ASN A 370 -17.55 -22.74 0.96
CA ASN A 370 -16.30 -22.36 0.30
C ASN A 370 -16.26 -20.88 -0.08
N VAL A 371 -17.22 -20.07 0.38
CA VAL A 371 -17.29 -18.63 0.09
C VAL A 371 -17.54 -17.79 1.35
N LYS A 372 -16.92 -16.61 1.45
CA LYS A 372 -16.99 -15.70 2.60
C LYS A 372 -17.12 -14.23 2.22
#